data_AF-A0A1Y3AC88-F1
#
_entry.id   AF-A0A1Y3AC88-F1
#
_cell.length_a   1.000
_cell.length_b   1.000
_cell.length_c   1.000
_cell.angle_alpha   90.00
_cell.angle_beta   90.00
_cell.angle_gamma   90.00
#
_symmetry.space_group_name_H-M   'P 1'
#
loop_
_entity.id
_entity.type
_entity.pdbx_description
1 polymer ?
#
loop_
_entity_poly.entity_id
_entity_poly.type
_entity_poly.pdbx_seq_one_letter_code
_entity_poly.pdbx_strand_id
1 'polypeptide(L)'
;MNRRGLAVVAAALALFVTGSAVALAGPVSGGPGGLLGGASDPPALLHFDTDEVRCPDEFAANSSTAVSAGPGNTEITYARNVSLPSSSHAVGGPTFERLNGSAYVLDVPIEEAGNASRSCSGVVRYNGTMRIPAGDDPWTLIVKQDGETVTTLRGDSDHSLLGGSTSVSGSVSAPEQTDDSTNSSGD
;
A
#
# COMPACT_ATOMS: atom_id res chain seq x y z
N MET A 1 -26.70 -59.18 27.84
CA MET A 1 -25.40 -59.75 28.24
C MET A 1 -24.29 -58.85 27.73
N ASN A 2 -23.50 -58.34 28.67
CA ASN A 2 -22.37 -57.44 28.50
C ASN A 2 -21.28 -57.98 27.56
N ARG A 3 -20.59 -57.09 26.84
CA ARG A 3 -19.10 -57.03 26.74
C ARG A 3 -18.70 -55.78 25.91
N ARG A 4 -18.14 -54.77 26.57
CA ARG A 4 -16.72 -54.34 26.50
C ARG A 4 -16.37 -53.76 25.11
N GLY A 5 -16.18 -52.46 24.90
CA GLY A 5 -15.44 -51.51 25.73
C GLY A 5 -13.98 -51.51 25.29
N LEU A 6 -13.60 -50.60 24.39
CA LEU A 6 -12.22 -50.16 24.21
C LEU A 6 -12.21 -48.76 23.59
N ALA A 7 -11.95 -47.79 24.46
CA ALA A 7 -11.65 -46.41 24.11
C ALA A 7 -10.19 -46.34 23.66
N VAL A 8 -9.93 -45.66 22.53
CA VAL A 8 -8.59 -45.19 22.18
C VAL A 8 -8.67 -43.67 22.12
N VAL A 9 -8.22 -43.06 23.21
CA VAL A 9 -7.86 -41.65 23.31
C VAL A 9 -6.40 -41.55 22.87
N ALA A 10 -6.10 -40.76 21.84
CA ALA A 10 -4.75 -40.23 21.65
C ALA A 10 -4.74 -38.98 20.75
N ALA A 11 -4.59 -37.84 21.44
CA ALA A 11 -3.94 -36.59 21.03
C ALA A 11 -4.41 -35.85 19.77
N ALA A 12 -5.35 -34.93 19.99
CA ALA A 12 -5.44 -33.71 19.21
C ALA A 12 -4.25 -32.80 19.55
N LEU A 13 -3.34 -32.60 18.60
CA LEU A 13 -2.37 -31.50 18.64
C LEU A 13 -3.01 -30.30 17.94
N ALA A 14 -3.55 -29.39 18.74
CA ALA A 14 -3.93 -28.06 18.31
C ALA A 14 -2.65 -27.27 18.02
N LEU A 15 -2.30 -27.13 16.74
CA LEU A 15 -1.40 -26.06 16.29
C LEU A 15 -2.26 -24.83 16.02
N PHE A 16 -2.32 -23.95 17.00
CA PHE A 16 -2.66 -22.56 16.80
C PHE A 16 -1.56 -21.94 15.93
N VAL A 17 -1.79 -21.85 14.62
CA VAL A 17 -1.02 -20.97 13.74
C VAL A 17 -1.80 -19.67 13.60
N THR A 18 -1.60 -18.78 14.56
CA THR A 18 -1.80 -17.34 14.36
C THR A 18 -0.68 -16.85 13.45
N GLY A 19 -1.03 -16.37 12.25
CA GLY A 19 -0.09 -15.75 11.32
C GLY A 19 -0.24 -16.31 9.91
N SER A 20 -1.27 -15.86 9.19
CA SER A 20 -1.44 -16.11 7.76
C SER A 20 -0.38 -15.33 6.99
N ALA A 21 0.86 -15.83 6.94
CA ALA A 21 1.81 -15.45 5.92
C ALA A 21 1.59 -16.38 4.72
N VAL A 22 0.81 -15.91 3.74
CA VAL A 22 0.65 -16.60 2.46
C VAL A 22 1.93 -16.36 1.66
N ALA A 23 2.92 -17.24 1.81
CA ALA A 23 4.09 -17.24 0.96
C ALA A 23 3.74 -17.93 -0.37
N LEU A 24 3.43 -17.13 -1.39
CA LEU A 24 3.34 -17.60 -2.77
C LEU A 24 4.77 -17.85 -3.29
N ALA A 25 5.24 -19.09 -3.15
CA ALA A 25 6.45 -19.56 -3.80
C ALA A 25 6.19 -19.76 -5.30
N GLY A 26 6.66 -18.82 -6.13
CA GLY A 26 6.83 -19.01 -7.57
C GLY A 26 8.11 -19.81 -7.86
N PRO A 27 8.19 -20.53 -8.99
CA PRO A 27 9.33 -21.39 -9.31
C PRO A 27 10.59 -20.57 -9.61
N VAL A 28 11.69 -20.87 -8.91
CA VAL A 28 13.02 -20.36 -9.24
C VAL A 28 13.67 -21.25 -10.29
N SER A 29 13.53 -20.88 -11.56
CA SER A 29 14.36 -21.40 -12.65
C SER A 29 15.43 -20.36 -13.01
N GLY A 30 16.49 -20.29 -12.21
CA GLY A 30 17.67 -19.47 -12.48
C GLY A 30 18.77 -20.31 -13.14
N GLY A 31 18.91 -20.20 -14.45
CA GLY A 31 20.09 -20.67 -15.18
C GLY A 31 21.26 -19.68 -15.05
N PRO A 32 22.52 -20.11 -15.20
CA PRO A 32 23.66 -19.22 -15.10
C PRO A 32 23.89 -18.54 -16.47
N GLY A 33 23.66 -17.24 -16.57
CA GLY A 33 24.02 -16.48 -17.78
C GLY A 33 23.59 -15.02 -17.75
N GLY A 34 24.53 -14.10 -17.95
CA GLY A 34 24.25 -12.71 -18.30
C GLY A 34 25.16 -11.67 -17.66
N LEU A 35 26.42 -11.59 -18.12
CA LEU A 35 27.39 -10.54 -17.75
C LEU A 35 27.15 -9.20 -18.46
N LEU A 36 25.99 -8.96 -19.09
CA LEU A 36 25.67 -7.74 -19.82
C LEU A 36 24.15 -7.47 -19.75
N GLY A 37 23.75 -6.38 -19.09
CA GLY A 37 22.37 -5.85 -19.12
C GLY A 37 21.32 -6.75 -18.45
N GLY A 38 21.29 -6.76 -17.12
CA GLY A 38 20.20 -7.41 -16.38
C GLY A 38 18.86 -6.74 -16.72
N ALA A 39 17.86 -7.54 -17.09
CA ALA A 39 16.50 -7.04 -17.26
C ALA A 39 16.06 -6.36 -15.96
N SER A 40 15.57 -5.11 -16.04
CA SER A 40 15.00 -4.38 -14.92
C SER A 40 13.94 -5.25 -14.22
N ASP A 41 13.99 -5.31 -12.89
CA ASP A 41 12.98 -6.04 -12.13
C ASP A 41 11.58 -5.50 -12.42
N PRO A 42 10.54 -6.36 -12.42
CA PRO A 42 9.17 -5.91 -12.68
C PRO A 42 8.67 -4.96 -11.59
N PRO A 43 7.62 -4.15 -11.90
CA PRO A 43 6.97 -3.29 -10.94
C PRO A 43 6.45 -4.10 -9.75
N ALA A 44 6.66 -3.62 -8.53
CA ALA A 44 6.23 -4.32 -7.32
C ALA A 44 6.05 -3.37 -6.13
N LEU A 45 5.10 -3.70 -5.25
CA LEU A 45 5.06 -3.16 -3.90
C LEU A 45 6.09 -3.93 -3.05
N LEU A 46 7.17 -3.26 -2.68
CA LEU A 46 8.27 -3.87 -1.94
C LEU A 46 7.99 -3.93 -0.44
N HIS A 47 7.39 -2.87 0.08
CA HIS A 47 7.06 -2.74 1.50
C HIS A 47 5.76 -1.96 1.67
N PHE A 48 4.99 -2.35 2.68
CA PHE A 48 3.88 -1.55 3.16
C PHE A 48 3.65 -1.78 4.65
N ASP A 49 3.54 -0.69 5.38
CA ASP A 49 3.30 -0.68 6.81
C ASP A 49 2.33 0.43 7.21
N THR A 50 1.74 0.25 8.39
CA THR A 50 0.86 1.21 9.02
C THR A 50 1.31 1.45 10.46
N ASP A 51 1.32 2.72 10.85
CA ASP A 51 1.57 3.13 12.22
C ASP A 51 0.38 2.78 13.12
N GLU A 52 0.59 2.90 14.43
CA GLU A 52 -0.49 2.81 15.41
C GLU A 52 -1.54 3.91 15.17
N VAL A 53 -2.82 3.56 15.24
CA VAL A 53 -3.93 4.50 15.13
C VAL A 53 -3.93 5.45 16.35
N ARG A 54 -4.01 6.76 16.09
CA ARG A 54 -4.07 7.83 17.10
C ARG A 54 -5.43 8.51 17.10
N CYS A 55 -5.83 9.11 18.23
CA CYS A 55 -7.01 9.96 18.33
C CYS A 55 -6.58 11.43 18.58
N PRO A 56 -5.99 12.13 17.59
CA PRO A 56 -5.66 13.53 17.77
C PRO A 56 -6.94 14.40 17.74
N ASP A 57 -6.90 15.55 18.41
CA ASP A 57 -8.00 16.53 18.37
C ASP A 57 -8.15 17.17 16.99
N GLU A 58 -7.04 17.26 16.23
CA GLU A 58 -7.00 17.80 14.87
C GLU A 58 -6.37 16.80 13.89
N PHE A 59 -6.91 16.74 12.67
CA PHE A 59 -6.39 15.91 11.58
C PHE A 59 -5.80 16.78 10.46
N ALA A 60 -4.59 16.41 10.02
CA ALA A 60 -3.99 16.95 8.81
C ALA A 60 -3.62 15.80 7.86
N ALA A 61 -4.16 15.83 6.65
CA ALA A 61 -3.87 14.90 5.57
C ALA A 61 -2.51 15.21 4.90
N ASN A 62 -1.42 15.16 5.68
CA ASN A 62 -0.09 15.37 5.14
C ASN A 62 0.43 14.11 4.44
N SER A 63 1.28 14.33 3.44
CA SER A 63 1.99 13.27 2.75
C SER A 63 3.46 13.64 2.57
N SER A 64 4.29 12.62 2.34
CA SER A 64 5.71 12.78 2.04
C SER A 64 6.12 11.74 1.02
N THR A 65 6.99 12.13 0.11
CA THR A 65 7.53 11.25 -0.93
C THR A 65 9.06 11.28 -0.88
N ALA A 66 9.69 10.13 -0.94
CA ALA A 66 11.11 9.98 -1.21
C ALA A 66 11.29 9.14 -2.48
N VAL A 67 12.23 9.54 -3.33
CA VAL A 67 12.51 8.83 -4.59
C VAL A 67 14.00 8.57 -4.69
N SER A 68 14.35 7.33 -5.02
CA SER A 68 15.73 6.88 -5.22
C SER A 68 15.85 6.20 -6.58
N ALA A 69 16.71 6.72 -7.45
CA ALA A 69 17.04 6.07 -8.72
C ALA A 69 18.24 5.14 -8.54
N GLY A 70 17.99 3.84 -8.63
CA GLY A 70 19.01 2.79 -8.72
C GLY A 70 19.39 2.47 -10.17
N PRO A 71 20.37 1.58 -10.40
CA PRO A 71 20.83 1.25 -11.75
C PRO A 71 19.82 0.44 -12.60
N GLY A 72 18.82 -0.19 -11.98
CA GLY A 72 17.81 -1.01 -12.68
C GLY A 72 16.36 -0.70 -12.32
N ASN A 73 16.13 0.26 -11.41
CA ASN A 73 14.81 0.64 -10.96
C ASN A 73 14.80 2.02 -10.30
N THR A 74 13.60 2.59 -10.18
CA THR A 74 13.29 3.70 -9.30
C THR A 74 12.49 3.16 -8.13
N GLU A 75 12.95 3.42 -6.91
CA GLU A 75 12.19 3.16 -5.70
C GLU A 75 11.52 4.44 -5.23
N ILE A 76 10.21 4.37 -4.98
CA ILE A 76 9.40 5.48 -4.51
C ILE A 76 8.77 5.07 -3.19
N THR A 77 9.13 5.77 -2.12
CA THR A 77 8.48 5.65 -0.82
C THR A 77 7.47 6.78 -0.67
N TYR A 78 6.20 6.43 -0.52
CA TYR A 78 5.11 7.37 -0.27
C TYR A 78 4.48 7.07 1.09
N ALA A 79 4.33 8.11 1.90
CA ALA A 79 3.68 8.00 3.20
C ALA A 79 2.64 9.10 3.40
N ARG A 80 1.52 8.77 4.03
CA ARG A 80 0.38 9.68 4.19
C ARG A 80 -0.37 9.43 5.49
N ASN A 81 -0.83 10.52 6.12
CA ASN A 81 -1.80 10.46 7.20
C ASN A 81 -3.22 10.38 6.64
N VAL A 82 -4.01 9.45 7.18
CA VAL A 82 -5.38 9.17 6.76
C VAL A 82 -6.29 9.17 7.99
N SER A 83 -7.41 9.88 7.89
CA SER A 83 -8.50 9.75 8.85
C SER A 83 -9.33 8.52 8.49
N LEU A 84 -9.59 7.68 9.48
CA LEU A 84 -10.47 6.53 9.32
C LEU A 84 -11.93 7.01 9.47
N PRO A 85 -12.91 6.38 8.78
CA PRO A 85 -14.32 6.79 8.85
C PRO A 85 -14.96 6.57 10.23
N SER A 86 -14.60 5.48 10.91
CA SER A 86 -15.13 5.12 12.22
C SER A 86 -14.10 4.35 13.02
N SER A 87 -14.41 4.07 14.29
CA SER A 87 -13.57 3.22 15.14
C SER A 87 -13.40 1.81 14.61
N SER A 88 -14.32 1.31 13.78
CA SER A 88 -14.30 -0.04 13.22
C SER A 88 -13.49 -0.18 11.94
N HIS A 89 -12.92 0.90 11.39
CA HIS A 89 -12.16 0.83 10.13
C HIS A 89 -10.65 0.73 10.34
N ALA A 90 -9.92 0.22 9.37
CA ALA A 90 -8.47 0.32 9.29
C ALA A 90 -8.02 0.48 7.84
N VAL A 91 -6.74 0.82 7.64
CA VAL A 91 -6.12 0.71 6.33
C VAL A 91 -6.05 -0.77 5.95
N GLY A 92 -6.61 -1.10 4.80
CA GLY A 92 -6.67 -2.46 4.28
C GLY A 92 -5.41 -2.89 3.54
N GLY A 93 -5.52 -3.99 2.80
CA GLY A 93 -4.43 -4.51 1.96
C GLY A 93 -4.21 -3.63 0.73
N PRO A 94 -3.05 -2.94 0.59
CA PRO A 94 -2.79 -2.12 -0.57
C PRO A 94 -2.56 -2.96 -1.83
N THR A 95 -2.79 -2.35 -2.99
CA THR A 95 -2.38 -2.92 -4.28
C THR A 95 -1.45 -1.95 -5.01
N PHE A 96 -0.53 -2.52 -5.80
CA PHE A 96 0.33 -1.74 -6.68
C PHE A 96 0.36 -2.38 -8.06
N GLU A 97 -0.17 -1.68 -9.05
CA GLU A 97 -0.38 -2.22 -10.38
C GLU A 97 0.08 -1.24 -11.47
N ARG A 98 0.54 -1.79 -12.59
CA ARG A 98 0.82 -1.03 -13.80
C ARG A 98 -0.50 -0.86 -14.57
N LEU A 99 -0.95 0.38 -14.72
CA LEU A 99 -2.22 0.68 -15.39
C LEU A 99 -2.07 0.64 -16.92
N ASN A 100 -1.11 1.41 -17.44
CA ASN A 100 -0.75 1.45 -18.86
C ASN A 100 0.61 2.11 -19.01
N GLY A 101 1.38 1.74 -20.04
CA GLY A 101 2.67 2.38 -20.32
C GLY A 101 3.48 2.61 -19.05
N SER A 102 3.90 3.84 -18.78
CA SER A 102 4.66 4.20 -17.58
C SER A 102 3.81 4.71 -16.40
N ALA A 103 2.52 4.38 -16.37
CA ALA A 103 1.59 4.76 -15.31
C ALA A 103 1.31 3.60 -14.35
N TYR A 104 1.44 3.89 -13.06
CA TYR A 104 1.25 2.94 -11.96
C TYR A 104 0.24 3.49 -10.97
N VAL A 105 -0.48 2.59 -10.33
CA VAL A 105 -1.47 2.93 -9.31
C VAL A 105 -1.08 2.24 -8.01
N LEU A 106 -0.90 3.02 -6.96
CA LEU A 106 -0.95 2.53 -5.58
C LEU A 106 -2.36 2.78 -5.07
N ASP A 107 -3.13 1.74 -4.79
CA ASP A 107 -4.45 1.86 -4.18
C ASP A 107 -4.41 1.37 -2.73
N VAL A 108 -4.84 2.23 -1.82
CA VAL A 108 -4.84 1.94 -0.38
C VAL A 108 -6.29 1.99 0.10
N PRO A 109 -6.95 0.84 0.28
CA PRO A 109 -8.34 0.80 0.71
C PRO A 109 -8.47 1.11 2.21
N ILE A 110 -9.65 1.56 2.61
CA ILE A 110 -10.06 1.57 4.01
C ILE A 110 -11.12 0.49 4.17
N GLU A 111 -10.90 -0.44 5.10
CA GLU A 111 -11.74 -1.61 5.28
C GLU A 111 -12.26 -1.68 6.71
N GLU A 112 -13.41 -2.34 6.91
CA GLU A 112 -13.91 -2.69 8.24
C GLU A 112 -12.96 -3.70 8.90
N ALA A 113 -12.30 -3.28 9.96
CA ALA A 113 -11.49 -4.10 10.84
C ALA A 113 -12.34 -4.58 12.02
N GLY A 114 -12.64 -5.88 12.05
CA GLY A 114 -13.46 -6.49 13.10
C GLY A 114 -12.98 -6.12 14.52
N ASN A 115 -13.93 -5.69 15.36
CA ASN A 115 -13.76 -5.37 16.79
C ASN A 115 -12.67 -4.35 17.14
N ALA A 116 -12.51 -3.28 16.36
CA ALA A 116 -11.66 -2.19 16.81
C ALA A 116 -12.33 -1.44 17.99
N SER A 117 -11.72 -1.58 19.15
CA SER A 117 -12.17 -1.11 20.47
C SER A 117 -11.95 0.40 20.70
N ARG A 118 -11.80 1.17 19.62
CA ARG A 118 -11.49 2.61 19.68
C ARG A 118 -12.74 3.40 20.00
N SER A 119 -12.59 4.47 20.79
CA SER A 119 -13.67 5.44 21.05
C SER A 119 -13.75 6.55 19.99
N CYS A 120 -12.78 6.63 19.08
CA CYS A 120 -12.67 7.66 18.06
C CYS A 120 -12.57 7.03 16.66
N SER A 121 -12.84 7.83 15.62
CA SER A 121 -12.62 7.44 14.22
C SER A 121 -11.15 7.05 14.00
N GLY A 122 -10.24 7.88 14.45
CA GLY A 122 -8.81 7.62 14.50
C GLY A 122 -8.08 8.07 13.24
N VAL A 123 -6.80 8.42 13.41
CA VAL A 123 -5.88 8.83 12.36
C VAL A 123 -4.73 7.83 12.33
N VAL A 124 -4.38 7.36 11.15
CA VAL A 124 -3.28 6.43 10.92
C VAL A 124 -2.38 6.95 9.83
N ARG A 125 -1.09 6.65 9.93
CA ARG A 125 -0.13 6.91 8.87
C ARG A 125 0.22 5.58 8.22
N TYR A 126 0.20 5.53 6.89
CA TYR A 126 0.77 4.40 6.15
C TYR A 126 2.04 4.83 5.42
N ASN A 127 2.87 3.85 5.12
CA ASN A 127 4.07 4.00 4.32
C ASN A 127 4.13 2.84 3.31
N GLY A 128 4.22 3.17 2.03
CA GLY A 128 4.37 2.21 0.94
C GLY A 128 5.63 2.50 0.14
N THR A 129 6.44 1.47 -0.10
CA THR A 129 7.61 1.55 -0.99
C THR A 129 7.36 0.72 -2.23
N MET A 130 7.37 1.38 -3.39
CA MET A 130 7.12 0.78 -4.69
C MET A 130 8.38 0.80 -5.53
N ARG A 131 8.51 -0.21 -6.40
CA ARG A 131 9.55 -0.30 -7.42
C ARG A 131 8.95 -0.07 -8.79
N ILE A 132 9.55 0.84 -9.55
CA ILE A 132 9.28 1.08 -10.97
C ILE A 132 10.53 0.64 -11.76
N PRO A 133 10.40 -0.15 -12.83
CA PRO A 133 11.52 -0.58 -13.66
C PRO A 133 12.23 0.63 -14.30
N ALA A 134 13.56 0.55 -14.43
CA ALA A 134 14.30 1.53 -15.23
C ALA A 134 13.88 1.46 -16.71
N GLY A 135 13.77 2.61 -17.37
CA GLY A 135 13.35 2.72 -18.77
C GLY A 135 11.85 2.94 -18.96
N ASP A 136 11.08 2.97 -17.88
CA ASP A 136 9.68 3.42 -17.89
C ASP A 136 9.59 4.95 -17.67
N ASP A 137 10.66 5.71 -17.86
CA ASP A 137 10.66 7.17 -17.76
C ASP A 137 10.03 7.87 -18.98
N PRO A 138 9.31 9.00 -18.79
CA PRO A 138 8.87 9.54 -17.52
C PRO A 138 7.76 8.67 -16.91
N TRP A 139 7.88 8.34 -15.62
CA TRP A 139 6.88 7.56 -14.90
C TRP A 139 5.81 8.43 -14.25
N THR A 140 4.62 7.87 -14.09
CA THR A 140 3.50 8.48 -13.39
C THR A 140 3.00 7.52 -12.31
N LEU A 141 2.94 7.98 -11.07
CA LEU A 141 2.38 7.26 -9.94
C LEU A 141 1.10 7.97 -9.48
N ILE A 142 -0.02 7.26 -9.61
CA ILE A 142 -1.33 7.69 -9.11
C ILE A 142 -1.53 7.02 -7.76
N VAL A 143 -1.70 7.82 -6.71
CA VAL A 143 -2.05 7.28 -5.39
C VAL A 143 -3.54 7.46 -5.17
N LYS A 144 -4.19 6.35 -4.82
CA LYS A 144 -5.59 6.31 -4.48
C LYS A 144 -5.80 5.96 -3.01
N GLN A 145 -6.80 6.58 -2.44
CA GLN A 145 -7.32 6.24 -1.12
C GLN A 145 -8.78 5.86 -1.30
N ASP A 146 -9.13 4.62 -0.95
CA ASP A 146 -10.50 4.12 -1.06
C ASP A 146 -11.08 4.32 -2.48
N GLY A 147 -10.27 4.05 -3.52
CA GLY A 147 -10.65 4.22 -4.92
C GLY A 147 -10.56 5.66 -5.47
N GLU A 148 -10.47 6.69 -4.61
CA GLU A 148 -10.37 8.09 -5.02
C GLU A 148 -8.91 8.52 -5.22
N THR A 149 -8.63 9.26 -6.30
CA THR A 149 -7.27 9.77 -6.55
C THR A 149 -6.95 10.91 -5.60
N VAL A 150 -5.95 10.73 -4.75
CA VAL A 150 -5.56 11.73 -3.76
C VAL A 150 -4.31 12.51 -4.14
N THR A 151 -3.41 11.90 -4.91
CA THR A 151 -2.26 12.60 -5.48
C THR A 151 -1.80 11.88 -6.74
N THR A 152 -1.18 12.65 -7.64
CA THR A 152 -0.43 12.11 -8.77
C THR A 152 1.00 12.65 -8.68
N LEU A 153 1.97 11.75 -8.78
CA LEU A 153 3.39 12.06 -8.82
C LEU A 153 3.89 11.71 -10.22
N ARG A 154 4.64 12.62 -10.83
CA ARG A 154 5.29 12.40 -12.11
C ARG A 154 6.77 12.64 -11.93
N GLY A 155 7.58 11.70 -12.39
CA GLY A 155 9.02 11.86 -12.32
C GLY A 155 9.74 11.27 -13.52
N ASP A 156 11.01 11.63 -13.57
CA ASP A 156 11.98 11.17 -14.54
C ASP A 156 13.23 10.79 -13.75
N SER A 157 13.72 9.58 -13.98
CA SER A 157 14.84 8.98 -13.30
C SER A 157 15.98 8.73 -14.28
N ASP A 158 17.07 9.45 -14.13
CA ASP A 158 18.30 9.15 -14.86
C ASP A 158 18.99 7.97 -14.18
N HIS A 159 19.01 6.83 -14.85
CA HIS A 159 19.63 5.63 -14.35
C HIS A 159 21.10 5.55 -14.80
N SER A 160 22.03 5.62 -13.84
CA SER A 160 23.47 5.48 -14.11
C SER A 160 24.12 4.53 -13.10
N LEU A 161 25.11 3.77 -13.57
CA LEU A 161 25.87 2.81 -12.76
C LEU A 161 26.68 3.47 -11.63
N LEU A 162 26.89 4.80 -11.71
CA LEU A 162 27.69 5.57 -10.75
C LEU A 162 26.83 6.50 -9.86
N GLY A 163 25.50 6.41 -9.96
CA GLY A 163 24.54 7.23 -9.23
C GLY A 163 23.53 7.88 -10.16
N GLY A 164 22.25 7.73 -9.85
CA GLY A 164 21.14 8.31 -10.62
C GLY A 164 20.66 9.65 -10.07
N SER A 165 19.99 10.43 -10.92
CA SER A 165 19.28 11.65 -10.55
C SER A 165 17.78 11.47 -10.76
N THR A 166 16.97 12.19 -9.99
CA THR A 166 15.51 12.17 -10.16
C THR A 166 14.96 13.59 -10.17
N SER A 167 13.98 13.82 -11.03
CA SER A 167 13.13 15.02 -10.98
C SER A 167 11.70 14.57 -10.71
N VAL A 168 11.03 15.26 -9.78
CA VAL A 168 9.68 14.87 -9.36
C VAL A 168 8.80 16.11 -9.28
N SER A 169 7.60 16.00 -9.83
CA SER A 169 6.51 16.96 -9.72
C SER A 169 5.27 16.24 -9.20
N GLY A 170 4.43 16.94 -8.44
CA GLY A 170 3.25 16.35 -7.82
C GLY A 170 2.04 17.27 -7.92
N SER A 171 0.87 16.68 -8.03
CA SER A 171 -0.42 17.37 -7.95
C SER A 171 -1.31 16.66 -6.93
N VAL A 172 -1.92 17.43 -6.04
CA VAL A 172 -2.85 16.93 -5.01
C VAL A 172 -4.28 17.21 -5.42
N SER A 173 -5.17 16.23 -5.21
CA SER A 173 -6.61 16.41 -5.37
C SER A 173 -7.22 16.70 -4.00
N ALA A 174 -8.07 17.73 -3.92
CA ALA A 174 -8.95 17.93 -2.78
C ALA A 174 -10.34 17.38 -3.14
N PRO A 175 -11.05 16.72 -2.21
CA PRO A 175 -12.45 16.40 -2.43
C PRO A 175 -13.24 17.69 -2.65
N GLU A 176 -14.21 17.68 -3.58
CA GLU A 176 -15.09 18.81 -3.82
C GLU A 176 -15.85 19.14 -2.52
N GLN A 177 -15.73 20.39 -2.02
CA GLN A 177 -16.61 20.88 -0.96
C GLN A 177 -18.03 20.87 -1.52
N THR A 178 -18.87 19.96 -1.03
CA THR A 178 -20.31 20.06 -1.26
C THR A 178 -20.82 21.20 -0.40
N ASP A 179 -20.88 22.41 -0.97
CA ASP A 179 -21.60 23.53 -0.37
C ASP A 179 -23.10 23.18 -0.35
N ASP A 180 -23.55 22.51 0.70
CA ASP A 180 -24.97 22.37 1.01
C ASP A 180 -25.48 23.74 1.49
N SER A 181 -25.62 24.67 0.54
CA SER A 181 -26.31 25.93 0.71
C SER A 181 -27.79 25.64 0.89
N THR A 182 -28.17 25.31 2.13
CA THR A 182 -29.57 25.24 2.55
C THR A 182 -30.13 26.67 2.51
N ASN A 183 -30.66 27.06 1.35
CA ASN A 183 -31.36 28.31 1.18
C ASN A 183 -32.75 28.19 1.83
N SER A 184 -32.83 28.28 3.15
CA SER A 184 -34.11 28.47 3.84
C SER A 184 -34.52 29.93 3.69
N SER A 185 -35.23 30.25 2.61
CA SER A 185 -36.01 31.49 2.54
C SER A 185 -37.35 31.22 3.24
N GLY A 186 -37.48 31.69 4.48
CA GLY A 186 -38.78 31.86 5.14
C GLY A 186 -39.36 33.22 4.75
N ASP A 187 -40.55 33.20 4.16
CA ASP A 187 -41.77 33.94 4.56
C ASP A 187 -42.89 33.64 3.55
#